data_AF-A0A915V368-F1
#
_entry.id   AF-A0A915V368-F1
#
_cell.length_a   1.000
_cell.length_b   1.000
_cell.length_c   1.000
_cell.angle_alpha   90.00
_cell.angle_beta   90.00
_cell.angle_gamma   90.00
#
_symmetry.space_group_name_H-M   'P 1'
#
loop_
_entity.id
_entity.type
_entity.pdbx_description
1 polymer ?
#
loop_
_entity_poly.entity_id
_entity_poly.type
_entity_poly.pdbx_seq_one_letter_code
_entity_poly.pdbx_strand_id
1 'polypeptide(L)'
;MSKRPSIQQEYQRQLMLRWITTVTQWLMSVGAILFVLGLVYLLYALVFANLDSQSFSAQDQARIRDNLGLAGNALLLGAGFIVIGLAWNYLEEPLVGVALLVAAALFYWGLPFLFGQFGALPTPGGLGDFALSRVRNAAWVLFPPGLVLTVFVSLSHAIKRLRYGASMDQSLKLGAEVSKQQVPQRFLGKCWQLPYCRDYVRERCPIYHARRTCWREGVGCMCEEKNIALALKDVRVSDDPEKNAKYIPHNTTLSKWELKQRCNECVIYNEHQRQKYQLFAPLTVGTVLGVAYFFRASLQAQVLNLLGAIDAALARFTLMPSEAREGVLKAAAQTSEAAALVLYIALVIVVLSYALRTVETVVFKWKW
;
A
#
# COMPACT_ATOMS: atom_id res chain seq x y z
N MET A 1 -30.48 5.34 30.84
CA MET A 1 -29.37 6.29 30.58
C MET A 1 -28.11 5.48 30.28
N SER A 2 -27.71 5.31 29.01
CA SER A 2 -26.44 4.62 28.70
C SER A 2 -25.26 5.56 28.98
N LYS A 3 -24.28 5.09 29.77
CA LYS A 3 -23.04 5.82 29.99
C LYS A 3 -22.35 6.01 28.64
N ARG A 4 -22.15 7.26 28.20
CA ARG A 4 -21.32 7.54 27.02
C ARG A 4 -19.92 6.98 27.29
N PRO A 5 -19.35 6.19 26.36
CA PRO A 5 -17.99 5.69 26.51
C PRO A 5 -17.02 6.88 26.64
N SER A 6 -15.96 6.70 27.42
CA SER A 6 -14.96 7.76 27.56
C SER A 6 -14.27 8.00 26.22
N ILE A 7 -13.93 9.25 25.90
CA ILE A 7 -13.24 9.63 24.65
C ILE A 7 -11.98 8.77 24.43
N GLN A 8 -11.32 8.37 25.52
CA GLN A 8 -10.15 7.50 25.51
C GLN A 8 -10.45 6.07 25.02
N GLN A 9 -11.60 5.49 25.39
CA GLN A 9 -12.03 4.17 24.90
C GLN A 9 -12.34 4.19 23.40
N GLU A 10 -13.00 5.25 22.92
CA GLU A 10 -13.30 5.39 21.49
C GLU A 10 -12.02 5.57 20.66
N TYR A 11 -11.07 6.37 21.16
CA TYR A 11 -9.75 6.52 20.51
C TYR A 11 -8.97 5.19 20.46
N GLN A 12 -8.93 4.43 21.55
CA GLN A 12 -8.28 3.12 21.56
C GLN A 12 -8.95 2.14 20.61
N ARG A 13 -10.29 2.14 20.52
CA ARG A 13 -11.04 1.31 19.57
C ARG A 13 -10.70 1.66 18.13
N GLN A 14 -10.69 2.94 17.77
CA GLN A 14 -10.33 3.39 16.42
C GLN A 14 -8.89 3.02 16.06
N LEU A 15 -7.95 3.14 17.01
CA LEU A 15 -6.56 2.77 16.81
C LEU A 15 -6.40 1.27 16.59
N MET A 16 -7.09 0.44 17.38
CA MET A 16 -7.11 -1.01 17.17
C MET A 16 -7.71 -1.39 15.80
N LEU A 17 -8.85 -0.79 15.41
CA LEU A 17 -9.47 -1.07 14.12
C LEU A 17 -8.55 -0.73 12.95
N ARG A 18 -7.87 0.42 12.98
CA ARG A 18 -6.88 0.81 11.96
C ARG A 18 -5.70 -0.15 11.90
N TRP A 19 -5.26 -0.65 13.06
CA TRP A 19 -4.16 -1.60 13.11
C TRP A 19 -4.58 -2.94 12.50
N ILE A 20 -5.77 -3.45 12.84
CA ILE A 20 -6.30 -4.70 12.28
C ILE A 20 -6.53 -4.58 10.76
N THR A 21 -7.08 -3.46 10.26
CA THR A 21 -7.24 -3.28 8.80
C THR A 21 -5.89 -3.22 8.09
N THR A 22 -4.90 -2.57 8.68
CA THR A 22 -3.54 -2.55 8.11
C THR A 22 -2.95 -3.96 8.06
N VAL A 23 -3.03 -4.72 9.15
CA VAL A 23 -2.51 -6.10 9.22
C VAL A 23 -3.22 -7.01 8.22
N THR A 24 -4.55 -6.90 8.08
CA THR A 24 -5.30 -7.73 7.14
C THR A 24 -5.01 -7.37 5.68
N GLN A 25 -4.75 -6.10 5.35
CA GLN A 25 -4.27 -5.70 4.02
C GLN A 25 -2.88 -6.25 3.69
N TRP A 26 -1.99 -6.28 4.68
CA TRP A 26 -0.69 -6.93 4.57
C TRP A 26 -0.85 -8.44 4.35
N LEU A 27 -1.72 -9.10 5.11
CA LEU A 27 -2.04 -10.52 4.94
C LEU A 27 -2.59 -10.80 3.53
N MET A 28 -3.49 -9.97 3.00
CA MET A 28 -3.96 -10.12 1.62
C MET A 28 -2.83 -10.01 0.61
N SER A 29 -1.94 -9.04 0.78
CA SER A 29 -0.84 -8.78 -0.16
C SER A 29 0.16 -9.94 -0.17
N VAL A 30 0.58 -10.39 1.02
CA VAL A 30 1.46 -11.56 1.18
C VAL A 30 0.76 -12.83 0.68
N GLY A 31 -0.53 -12.99 1.02
CA GLY A 31 -1.36 -14.10 0.58
C GLY A 31 -1.48 -14.17 -0.94
N ALA A 32 -1.72 -13.04 -1.60
CA ALA A 32 -1.78 -12.93 -3.06
C ALA A 32 -0.46 -13.34 -3.72
N ILE A 33 0.68 -12.91 -3.17
CA ILE A 33 2.00 -13.29 -3.66
C ILE A 33 2.19 -14.81 -3.54
N LEU A 34 1.93 -15.40 -2.37
CA LEU A 34 2.06 -16.83 -2.14
C LEU A 34 1.12 -17.65 -3.04
N PHE A 35 -0.12 -17.19 -3.19
CA PHE A 35 -1.13 -17.81 -4.04
C PHE A 35 -0.71 -17.83 -5.50
N VAL A 36 -0.30 -16.68 -6.05
CA VAL A 36 0.12 -16.56 -7.44
C VAL A 36 1.37 -17.39 -7.71
N LEU A 37 2.39 -17.31 -6.84
CA LEU A 37 3.62 -18.09 -7.01
C LEU A 37 3.36 -19.59 -6.94
N GLY A 38 2.58 -20.05 -5.95
CA GLY A 38 2.20 -21.46 -5.83
C GLY A 38 1.39 -21.95 -7.03
N LEU A 39 0.43 -21.15 -7.49
CA LEU A 39 -0.42 -21.49 -8.64
C LEU A 39 0.39 -21.57 -9.93
N VAL A 40 1.21 -20.55 -10.22
CA VAL A 40 2.05 -20.50 -11.42
C VAL A 40 3.02 -21.68 -11.43
N TYR A 41 3.63 -22.02 -10.30
CA TYR A 41 4.54 -23.16 -10.20
C TYR A 41 3.83 -24.50 -10.46
N LEU A 42 2.65 -24.71 -9.88
CA LEU A 42 1.86 -25.93 -10.11
C LEU A 42 1.34 -26.02 -11.54
N LEU A 43 0.88 -24.91 -12.13
CA LEU A 43 0.47 -24.88 -13.54
C LEU A 43 1.66 -25.11 -14.47
N TYR A 44 2.84 -24.58 -14.14
CA TYR A 44 4.06 -24.85 -14.88
C TYR A 44 4.42 -26.34 -14.87
N ALA A 45 4.33 -26.97 -13.70
CA ALA A 45 4.53 -28.41 -13.53
C ALA A 45 3.53 -29.24 -14.35
N LEU A 46 2.26 -28.82 -14.43
CA LEU A 46 1.20 -29.51 -15.15
C LEU A 46 1.30 -29.34 -16.67
N VAL A 47 1.58 -28.13 -17.16
CA VAL A 47 1.51 -27.79 -18.59
C VAL A 47 2.83 -28.05 -19.31
N PHE A 48 3.96 -27.66 -18.71
CA PHE A 48 5.23 -27.55 -19.43
C PHE A 48 6.24 -28.63 -19.06
N ALA A 49 6.19 -29.18 -17.84
CA ALA A 49 7.20 -30.11 -17.37
C ALA A 49 6.96 -31.58 -17.81
N ASN A 50 5.77 -31.90 -18.31
CA ASN A 50 5.37 -33.23 -18.78
C ASN A 50 5.85 -34.37 -17.86
N LEU A 51 5.58 -34.20 -16.56
CA LEU A 51 6.19 -34.97 -15.47
C LEU A 51 5.95 -36.48 -15.54
N ASP A 52 4.89 -36.91 -16.22
CA ASP A 52 4.52 -38.32 -16.33
C ASP A 52 5.22 -39.01 -17.53
N SER A 53 5.84 -38.24 -18.44
CA SER A 53 6.51 -38.76 -19.63
C SER A 53 8.03 -38.93 -19.48
N GLN A 54 8.62 -38.33 -18.45
CA GLN A 54 10.07 -38.30 -18.24
C GLN A 54 10.51 -39.35 -17.21
N SER A 55 11.59 -40.07 -17.52
CA SER A 55 12.21 -41.03 -16.60
C SER A 55 13.09 -40.32 -15.57
N PHE A 56 12.49 -39.89 -14.47
CA PHE A 56 13.22 -39.31 -13.33
C PHE A 56 13.82 -40.40 -12.43
N SER A 57 15.00 -40.14 -11.89
CA SER A 57 15.59 -40.95 -10.81
C SER A 57 14.69 -40.92 -9.56
N ALA A 58 14.75 -41.96 -8.71
CA ALA A 58 13.96 -42.00 -7.47
C ALA A 58 14.23 -40.79 -6.55
N GLN A 59 15.47 -40.28 -6.54
CA GLN A 59 15.86 -39.11 -5.78
C GLN A 59 15.27 -37.81 -6.36
N ASP A 60 15.22 -37.68 -7.68
CA ASP A 60 14.59 -36.53 -8.34
C ASP A 60 13.07 -36.54 -8.16
N GLN A 61 12.42 -37.71 -8.21
CA GLN A 61 10.99 -37.84 -7.96
C GLN A 61 10.61 -37.37 -6.55
N ALA A 62 11.39 -37.76 -5.53
CA ALA A 62 11.18 -37.31 -4.15
C ALA A 62 11.32 -35.79 -4.02
N ARG A 63 12.40 -35.21 -4.59
CA ARG A 63 12.62 -33.75 -4.59
C ARG A 63 11.48 -33.00 -5.29
N ILE A 64 11.05 -33.46 -6.47
CA ILE A 64 9.97 -32.83 -7.23
C ILE A 64 8.67 -32.89 -6.43
N ARG A 65 8.35 -34.04 -5.83
CA ARG A 65 7.17 -34.18 -4.97
C ARG A 65 7.20 -33.22 -3.78
N ASP A 66 8.34 -33.07 -3.12
CA ASP A 66 8.50 -32.14 -2.00
C ASP A 66 8.31 -30.69 -2.45
N ASN A 67 8.89 -30.30 -3.58
CA ASN A 67 8.70 -28.97 -4.17
C ASN A 67 7.23 -28.70 -4.53
N LEU A 68 6.55 -29.67 -5.14
CA LEU A 68 5.11 -29.59 -5.43
C LEU A 68 4.29 -29.49 -4.14
N GLY A 69 4.69 -30.19 -3.09
CA GLY A 69 4.09 -30.11 -1.77
C GLY A 69 4.24 -28.71 -1.16
N LEU A 70 5.44 -28.13 -1.23
CA LEU A 70 5.73 -26.78 -0.76
C LEU A 70 4.91 -25.74 -1.54
N ALA A 71 4.88 -25.81 -2.86
CA ALA A 71 4.08 -24.92 -3.71
C ALA A 71 2.58 -25.06 -3.44
N GLY A 72 2.09 -26.29 -3.23
CA GLY A 72 0.72 -26.56 -2.81
C GLY A 72 0.40 -25.94 -1.45
N ASN A 73 1.27 -26.08 -0.46
CA ASN A 73 1.08 -25.47 0.85
C ASN A 73 1.12 -23.93 0.78
N ALA A 74 2.01 -23.37 -0.03
CA ALA A 74 2.06 -21.92 -0.29
C ALA A 74 0.77 -21.42 -0.94
N LEU A 75 0.23 -22.16 -1.92
CA LEU A 75 -1.06 -21.86 -2.55
C LEU A 75 -2.20 -21.85 -1.52
N LEU A 76 -2.28 -22.88 -0.67
CA LEU A 76 -3.33 -23.02 0.34
C LEU A 76 -3.24 -21.95 1.43
N LEU A 77 -2.02 -21.69 1.94
CA LEU A 77 -1.79 -20.61 2.91
C LEU A 77 -2.09 -19.23 2.30
N GLY A 78 -1.68 -19.02 1.05
CA GLY A 78 -1.98 -17.81 0.31
C GLY A 78 -3.48 -17.57 0.15
N ALA A 79 -4.22 -18.61 -0.26
CA ALA A 79 -5.67 -18.58 -0.34
C ALA A 79 -6.31 -18.27 1.02
N GLY A 80 -5.81 -18.88 2.11
CA GLY A 80 -6.29 -18.62 3.47
C GLY A 80 -6.09 -17.17 3.90
N PHE A 81 -4.92 -16.58 3.66
CA PHE A 81 -4.67 -15.17 3.98
C PHE A 81 -5.52 -14.21 3.16
N ILE A 82 -5.72 -14.50 1.87
CA ILE A 82 -6.63 -13.72 1.01
C ILE A 82 -8.04 -13.78 1.57
N VAL A 83 -8.55 -14.97 1.91
CA VAL A 83 -9.88 -15.15 2.50
C VAL A 83 -10.02 -14.36 3.79
N ILE A 84 -9.07 -14.47 4.72
CA ILE A 84 -9.13 -13.76 6.02
C ILE A 84 -9.16 -12.25 5.79
N GLY A 85 -8.31 -11.75 4.89
CA GLY A 85 -8.23 -10.33 4.62
C GLY A 85 -9.44 -9.79 3.86
N LEU A 86 -10.00 -10.57 2.91
CA LEU A 86 -11.24 -10.25 2.22
C LEU A 86 -12.42 -10.23 3.19
N ALA A 87 -12.53 -11.25 4.05
CA ALA A 87 -13.58 -11.34 5.05
C ALA A 87 -13.55 -10.15 6.03
N TRP A 88 -12.37 -9.66 6.40
CA TRP A 88 -12.27 -8.51 7.30
C TRP A 88 -12.53 -7.16 6.60
N ASN A 89 -11.89 -6.91 5.46
CA ASN A 89 -11.95 -5.60 4.80
C ASN A 89 -13.22 -5.38 3.99
N TYR A 90 -13.86 -6.46 3.54
CA TYR A 90 -14.99 -6.42 2.62
C TYR A 90 -16.18 -7.24 3.14
N LEU A 91 -16.35 -7.35 4.47
CA LEU A 91 -17.48 -8.05 5.09
C LEU A 91 -18.82 -7.48 4.64
N GLU A 92 -18.88 -6.22 4.20
CA GLU A 92 -20.12 -5.59 3.77
C GLU A 92 -20.38 -5.75 2.26
N GLU A 93 -19.43 -6.25 1.47
CA GLU A 93 -19.61 -6.39 0.02
C GLU A 93 -20.10 -7.79 -0.38
N PRO A 94 -21.34 -7.94 -0.87
CA PRO A 94 -21.88 -9.27 -1.22
C PRO A 94 -21.17 -9.93 -2.41
N LEU A 95 -20.55 -9.12 -3.27
CA LEU A 95 -19.84 -9.60 -4.47
C LEU A 95 -18.63 -10.47 -4.11
N VAL A 96 -18.01 -10.24 -2.95
CA VAL A 96 -16.81 -10.97 -2.52
C VAL A 96 -17.11 -12.44 -2.26
N GLY A 97 -18.23 -12.75 -1.60
CA GLY A 97 -18.65 -14.13 -1.37
C GLY A 97 -18.89 -14.90 -2.66
N VAL A 98 -19.58 -14.28 -3.62
CA VAL A 98 -19.86 -14.87 -4.94
C VAL A 98 -18.56 -15.11 -5.71
N ALA A 99 -17.63 -14.15 -5.71
CA ALA A 99 -16.34 -14.30 -6.37
C ALA A 99 -15.53 -15.49 -5.83
N LEU A 100 -15.54 -15.70 -4.51
CA LEU A 100 -14.88 -16.86 -3.88
C LEU A 100 -15.51 -18.20 -4.29
N LEU A 101 -16.84 -18.27 -4.39
CA LEU A 101 -17.55 -19.46 -4.84
C LEU A 101 -17.26 -19.79 -6.30
N VAL A 102 -17.26 -18.78 -7.18
CA VAL A 102 -16.89 -18.94 -8.60
C VAL A 102 -15.45 -19.42 -8.71
N ALA A 103 -14.51 -18.81 -7.97
CA ALA A 103 -13.11 -19.24 -7.95
C ALA A 103 -12.98 -20.71 -7.48
N ALA A 104 -13.67 -21.09 -6.40
CA ALA A 104 -13.66 -22.48 -5.92
C ALA A 104 -14.16 -23.47 -6.99
N ALA A 105 -15.26 -23.14 -7.68
CA ALA A 105 -15.79 -23.95 -8.77
C ALA A 105 -14.80 -24.08 -9.94
N LEU A 106 -14.11 -23.00 -10.30
CA LEU A 106 -13.08 -22.99 -11.33
C LEU A 106 -11.89 -23.88 -10.97
N PHE A 107 -11.42 -23.87 -9.72
CA PHE A 107 -10.30 -24.72 -9.30
C PHE A 107 -10.68 -26.20 -9.21
N TYR A 108 -11.90 -26.52 -8.76
CA TYR A 108 -12.33 -27.89 -8.58
C TYR A 108 -12.74 -28.56 -9.90
N TRP A 109 -13.59 -27.91 -10.71
CA TRP A 109 -14.11 -28.46 -11.96
C TRP A 109 -13.48 -27.84 -13.20
N GLY A 110 -13.28 -26.52 -13.21
CA GLY A 110 -12.83 -25.78 -14.39
C GLY A 110 -11.46 -26.23 -14.89
N LEU A 111 -10.46 -26.32 -14.01
CA LEU A 111 -9.11 -26.70 -14.41
C LEU A 111 -9.01 -28.16 -14.91
N PRO A 112 -9.55 -29.18 -14.21
CA PRO A 112 -9.57 -30.54 -14.75
C PRO A 112 -10.29 -30.65 -16.10
N PHE A 113 -11.40 -29.93 -16.26
CA PHE A 113 -12.13 -29.89 -17.52
C PHE A 113 -11.25 -29.32 -18.64
N LEU A 114 -10.58 -28.19 -18.41
CA LEU A 114 -9.66 -27.59 -19.39
C LEU A 114 -8.53 -28.55 -19.77
N PHE A 115 -7.86 -29.18 -18.80
CA PHE A 115 -6.81 -30.15 -19.09
C PHE A 115 -7.32 -31.37 -19.88
N GLY A 116 -8.55 -31.82 -19.59
CA GLY A 116 -9.19 -32.88 -20.35
C GLY A 116 -9.42 -32.53 -21.82
N GLN A 117 -9.77 -31.28 -22.13
CA GLN A 117 -9.95 -30.83 -23.52
C GLN A 117 -8.63 -30.86 -24.33
N PHE A 118 -7.49 -30.69 -23.67
CA PHE A 118 -6.18 -30.73 -24.31
C PHE A 118 -5.53 -32.13 -24.30
N GLY A 119 -6.23 -33.16 -23.82
CA GLY A 119 -5.64 -34.50 -23.65
C GLY A 119 -4.47 -34.54 -22.67
N ALA A 120 -4.31 -33.51 -21.83
CA ALA A 120 -3.22 -33.33 -20.88
C ALA A 120 -3.63 -33.75 -19.46
N LEU A 121 -4.55 -34.72 -19.34
CA LEU A 121 -4.95 -35.26 -18.05
C LEU A 121 -3.80 -36.10 -17.48
N PRO A 122 -3.36 -35.80 -16.24
CA PRO A 122 -2.30 -36.57 -15.61
C PRO A 122 -2.69 -38.04 -15.41
N THR A 123 -1.68 -38.90 -15.41
CA THR A 123 -1.87 -40.32 -15.10
C THR A 123 -2.18 -40.50 -13.60
N PRO A 124 -3.17 -41.33 -13.23
CA PRO A 124 -3.52 -41.55 -11.83
C PRO A 124 -2.32 -42.02 -11.01
N GLY A 125 -2.05 -41.37 -9.87
CA GLY A 125 -0.92 -41.71 -8.99
C GLY A 125 0.44 -41.15 -9.42
N GLY A 126 0.51 -40.45 -10.56
CA GLY A 126 1.71 -39.76 -11.03
C GLY A 126 2.01 -38.44 -10.29
N LEU A 127 3.15 -37.82 -10.62
CA LEU A 127 3.52 -36.51 -10.07
C LEU A 127 2.60 -35.40 -10.59
N GLY A 128 2.11 -35.53 -11.83
CA GLY A 128 1.10 -34.61 -12.39
C GLY A 128 -0.22 -34.67 -11.62
N ASP A 129 -0.72 -35.86 -11.28
CA ASP A 129 -1.96 -36.03 -10.50
C ASP A 129 -1.81 -35.44 -9.09
N PHE A 130 -0.64 -35.63 -8.46
CA PHE A 130 -0.33 -34.99 -7.19
C PHE A 130 -0.38 -33.45 -7.30
N ALA A 131 0.22 -32.85 -8.34
CA ALA A 131 0.16 -31.41 -8.56
C ALA A 131 -1.28 -30.91 -8.77
N LEU A 132 -2.07 -31.61 -9.59
CA LEU A 132 -3.47 -31.27 -9.84
C LEU A 132 -4.32 -31.36 -8.57
N SER A 133 -4.07 -32.37 -7.72
CA SER A 133 -4.76 -32.52 -6.43
C SER A 133 -4.51 -31.32 -5.51
N ARG A 134 -3.29 -30.75 -5.50
CA ARG A 134 -2.95 -29.56 -4.70
C ARG A 134 -3.69 -28.32 -5.17
N VAL A 135 -3.84 -28.17 -6.48
CA VAL A 135 -4.63 -27.07 -7.06
C VAL A 135 -6.12 -27.23 -6.72
N ARG A 136 -6.68 -28.44 -6.83
CA ARG A 136 -8.08 -28.71 -6.44
C ARG A 136 -8.33 -28.43 -4.96
N ASN A 137 -7.36 -28.73 -4.09
CA ASN A 137 -7.49 -28.46 -2.65
C ASN A 137 -7.68 -26.98 -2.32
N ALA A 138 -7.27 -26.05 -3.20
CA ALA A 138 -7.56 -24.63 -3.03
C ALA A 138 -9.07 -24.34 -3.01
N ALA A 139 -9.88 -25.13 -3.73
CA ALA A 139 -11.33 -24.99 -3.70
C ALA A 139 -11.92 -25.23 -2.29
N TRP A 140 -11.35 -26.17 -1.52
CA TRP A 140 -11.79 -26.45 -0.15
C TRP A 140 -11.49 -25.30 0.82
N VAL A 141 -10.47 -24.48 0.53
CA VAL A 141 -10.16 -23.29 1.33
C VAL A 141 -11.09 -22.12 0.96
N LEU A 142 -11.44 -21.97 -0.32
CA LEU A 142 -12.24 -20.86 -0.83
C LEU A 142 -13.76 -21.07 -0.64
N PHE A 143 -14.24 -22.31 -0.71
CA PHE A 143 -15.67 -22.62 -0.74
C PHE A 143 -16.41 -22.31 0.58
N PRO A 144 -16.01 -22.82 1.76
CA PRO A 144 -16.72 -22.54 3.01
C PRO A 144 -16.87 -21.04 3.34
N PRO A 145 -15.80 -20.21 3.28
CA PRO A 145 -15.93 -18.78 3.58
C PRO A 145 -16.73 -18.05 2.50
N GLY A 146 -16.61 -18.44 1.22
CA GLY A 146 -17.44 -17.89 0.15
C GLY A 146 -18.94 -18.13 0.38
N LEU A 147 -19.31 -19.32 0.82
CA LEU A 147 -20.68 -19.67 1.17
C LEU A 147 -21.18 -18.85 2.36
N VAL A 148 -20.41 -18.80 3.45
CA VAL A 148 -20.77 -18.07 4.67
C VAL A 148 -20.96 -16.58 4.39
N LEU A 149 -20.01 -15.95 3.69
CA LEU A 149 -20.10 -14.53 3.34
C LEU A 149 -21.30 -14.25 2.44
N THR A 150 -21.52 -15.06 1.40
CA THR A 150 -22.64 -14.83 0.47
C THR A 150 -23.98 -14.90 1.21
N VAL A 151 -24.19 -15.90 2.05
CA VAL A 151 -25.46 -16.09 2.78
C VAL A 151 -25.64 -15.00 3.84
N PHE A 152 -24.63 -14.76 4.68
CA PHE A 152 -24.73 -13.83 5.80
C PHE A 152 -24.84 -12.37 5.35
N VAL A 153 -24.02 -11.95 4.39
CA VAL A 153 -23.99 -10.56 3.91
C VAL A 153 -25.25 -10.22 3.13
N SER A 154 -25.71 -11.14 2.26
CA SER A 154 -26.95 -10.94 1.49
C SER A 154 -28.17 -10.86 2.41
N LEU A 155 -28.24 -11.71 3.45
CA LEU A 155 -29.30 -11.66 4.45
C LEU A 155 -29.25 -10.34 5.25
N SER A 156 -28.07 -9.89 5.66
CA SER A 156 -27.90 -8.63 6.39
C SER A 156 -28.30 -7.41 5.55
N HIS A 157 -27.95 -7.38 4.26
CA HIS A 157 -28.33 -6.33 3.33
C HIS A 157 -29.83 -6.32 3.05
N ALA A 158 -30.44 -7.50 2.88
CA ALA A 158 -31.89 -7.61 2.75
C ALA A 158 -32.60 -7.03 3.97
N ILE A 159 -32.15 -7.36 5.18
CA ILE A 159 -32.72 -6.84 6.43
C ILE A 159 -32.47 -5.32 6.57
N LYS A 160 -31.25 -4.82 6.32
CA LYS A 160 -30.94 -3.38 6.38
C LYS A 160 -31.75 -2.57 5.36
N ARG A 161 -31.91 -3.08 4.14
CA ARG A 161 -32.70 -2.45 3.06
C ARG A 161 -34.19 -2.42 3.36
N LEU A 162 -34.71 -3.46 4.03
CA LEU A 162 -36.08 -3.49 4.54
C LEU A 162 -36.31 -2.50 5.71
N ARG A 163 -35.26 -2.16 6.47
CA ARG A 163 -35.39 -1.38 7.71
C ARG A 163 -35.05 0.11 7.59
N TYR A 164 -34.12 0.52 6.71
CA TYR A 164 -33.53 1.87 6.74
C TYR A 164 -33.69 2.73 5.47
N GLY A 165 -34.11 2.19 4.33
CA GLY A 165 -34.23 2.99 3.10
C GLY A 165 -32.88 3.54 2.58
N ALA A 166 -32.85 4.07 1.35
CA ALA A 166 -31.65 4.17 0.52
C ALA A 166 -30.78 5.44 0.66
N SER A 167 -30.84 6.19 1.76
CA SER A 167 -30.19 7.52 1.84
C SER A 167 -29.22 7.68 3.00
N MET A 168 -27.90 7.56 2.76
CA MET A 168 -26.82 8.19 3.58
C MET A 168 -25.45 8.04 2.89
N ASP A 169 -24.96 9.07 2.20
CA ASP A 169 -23.58 9.09 1.70
C ASP A 169 -23.05 10.53 1.43
N GLN A 170 -23.14 11.42 2.42
CA GLN A 170 -22.58 12.78 2.34
C GLN A 170 -21.87 13.19 3.64
N SER A 171 -20.54 13.11 3.67
CA SER A 171 -19.72 13.78 4.70
C SER A 171 -18.38 14.33 4.16
N LEU A 172 -18.46 15.55 3.60
CA LEU A 172 -17.64 16.77 3.81
C LEU A 172 -16.08 16.73 3.83
N LYS A 173 -15.46 17.64 3.01
CA LYS A 173 -14.06 18.15 3.12
C LYS A 173 -14.07 19.68 3.37
N LEU A 174 -13.41 20.19 4.42
CA LEU A 174 -13.35 21.64 4.72
C LEU A 174 -12.34 22.39 3.83
N GLY A 175 -12.75 23.53 3.27
CA GLY A 175 -11.84 24.55 2.72
C GLY A 175 -11.21 24.25 1.35
N ALA A 176 -11.67 23.22 0.64
CA ALA A 176 -11.15 22.86 -0.69
C ALA A 176 -11.40 23.93 -1.79
N GLU A 177 -12.29 24.89 -1.55
CA GLU A 177 -12.77 25.85 -2.56
C GLU A 177 -12.15 27.26 -2.44
N VAL A 178 -11.06 27.44 -1.68
CA VAL A 178 -10.49 28.78 -1.45
C VAL A 178 -9.61 29.26 -2.63
N SER A 179 -9.91 30.44 -3.18
CA SER A 179 -9.16 31.10 -4.26
C SER A 179 -7.74 31.56 -3.87
N LYS A 180 -6.80 31.49 -4.82
CA LYS A 180 -5.38 31.88 -4.67
C LYS A 180 -5.15 33.34 -5.04
N GLN A 181 -4.31 34.03 -4.27
CA GLN A 181 -3.83 35.39 -4.55
C GLN A 181 -2.41 35.38 -5.13
N GLN A 182 -2.12 36.28 -6.07
CA GLN A 182 -0.79 36.45 -6.62
C GLN A 182 0.07 37.31 -5.66
N VAL A 183 0.92 36.64 -4.87
CA VAL A 183 1.91 37.28 -3.98
C VAL A 183 3.29 36.71 -4.25
N PRO A 184 4.39 37.50 -4.10
CA PRO A 184 5.75 37.02 -4.29
C PRO A 184 6.06 35.91 -3.29
N GLN A 185 6.14 34.68 -3.81
CA GLN A 185 6.34 33.48 -3.01
C GLN A 185 7.78 33.43 -2.50
N ARG A 186 7.94 33.29 -1.18
CA ARG A 186 9.24 32.95 -0.57
C ARG A 186 9.24 31.49 -0.15
N PHE A 187 10.33 30.78 -0.43
CA PHE A 187 10.50 29.40 -0.02
C PHE A 187 10.45 29.29 1.51
N LEU A 188 9.52 28.48 2.02
CA LEU A 188 9.18 28.36 3.45
C LEU A 188 8.90 29.71 4.13
N GLY A 189 8.32 30.64 3.38
CA GLY A 189 7.96 31.97 3.83
C GLY A 189 6.82 31.98 4.85
N LYS A 190 6.62 33.11 5.52
CA LYS A 190 5.53 33.28 6.51
C LYS A 190 4.15 33.12 5.85
N CYS A 191 3.09 32.91 6.62
CA CYS A 191 1.77 32.57 6.05
C CYS A 191 1.20 33.63 5.09
N TRP A 192 1.54 34.91 5.27
CA TRP A 192 1.17 35.99 4.35
C TRP A 192 2.01 36.09 3.08
N GLN A 193 3.11 35.34 3.01
CA GLN A 193 3.95 35.21 1.81
C GLN A 193 3.47 34.06 0.91
N LEU A 194 2.43 33.33 1.35
CA LEU A 194 1.78 32.24 0.63
C LEU A 194 0.48 32.72 -0.02
N PRO A 195 0.00 32.07 -1.11
CA PRO A 195 -1.09 32.58 -1.94
C PRO A 195 -2.48 32.48 -1.28
N TYR A 196 -2.56 31.90 -0.08
CA TYR A 196 -3.82 31.62 0.62
C TYR A 196 -4.18 32.67 1.68
N CYS A 197 -3.29 33.62 1.96
CA CYS A 197 -3.53 34.68 2.92
C CYS A 197 -4.07 35.93 2.20
N ARG A 198 -5.33 36.30 2.46
CA ARG A 198 -6.01 37.44 1.82
C ARG A 198 -5.69 38.76 2.52
N ASP A 199 -5.65 39.86 1.76
CA ASP A 199 -5.30 41.19 2.28
C ASP A 199 -6.20 41.64 3.45
N TYR A 200 -7.53 41.45 3.33
CA TYR A 200 -8.47 41.80 4.42
C TYR A 200 -8.20 41.04 5.73
N VAL A 201 -7.66 39.82 5.64
CA VAL A 201 -7.26 39.05 6.83
C VAL A 201 -5.97 39.63 7.40
N ARG A 202 -5.02 40.02 6.55
CA ARG A 202 -3.72 40.57 6.99
C ARG A 202 -3.88 41.87 7.76
N GLU A 203 -4.76 42.76 7.31
CA GLU A 203 -5.03 44.05 7.97
C GLU A 203 -5.42 43.89 9.45
N ARG A 204 -6.07 42.78 9.81
CA ARG A 204 -6.61 42.53 11.15
C ARG A 204 -5.99 41.33 11.86
N CYS A 205 -5.05 40.63 11.24
CA CYS A 205 -4.49 39.41 11.81
C CYS A 205 -3.44 39.73 12.88
N PRO A 206 -3.63 39.33 14.15
CA PRO A 206 -2.65 39.58 15.21
C PRO A 206 -1.31 38.89 14.93
N ILE A 207 -1.32 37.74 14.24
CA ILE A 207 -0.10 36.98 13.89
C ILE A 207 0.73 37.72 12.83
N TYR A 208 0.06 38.34 11.86
CA TYR A 208 0.71 39.16 10.83
C TYR A 208 1.42 40.36 11.45
N HIS A 209 0.70 41.10 12.29
CA HIS A 209 1.23 42.29 12.96
C HIS A 209 2.26 41.96 14.04
N ALA A 210 2.16 40.80 14.69
CA ALA A 210 3.21 40.27 15.59
C ALA A 210 4.43 39.72 14.83
N ARG A 211 4.40 39.66 13.49
CA ARG A 211 5.46 39.13 12.61
C ARG A 211 5.84 37.67 12.90
N ARG A 212 4.96 36.88 13.51
CA ARG A 212 5.15 35.46 13.84
C ARG A 212 4.56 34.54 12.78
N THR A 213 4.72 33.22 12.90
CA THR A 213 4.17 32.26 11.93
C THR A 213 3.05 31.42 12.54
N CYS A 214 1.93 31.33 11.82
CA CYS A 214 0.71 30.68 12.34
C CYS A 214 0.90 29.20 12.69
N TRP A 215 1.72 28.47 11.92
CA TRP A 215 1.98 27.06 12.17
C TRP A 215 2.91 26.80 13.36
N ARG A 216 3.76 27.76 13.75
CA ARG A 216 4.58 27.65 14.97
C ARG A 216 3.76 27.95 16.21
N GLU A 217 2.85 28.91 16.11
CA GLU A 217 1.92 29.26 17.20
C GLU A 217 0.76 28.25 17.33
N GLY A 218 0.57 27.37 16.34
CA GLY A 218 -0.51 26.37 16.33
C GLY A 218 -1.91 26.97 16.14
N VAL A 219 -1.98 28.21 15.69
CA VAL A 219 -3.22 28.98 15.53
C VAL A 219 -3.16 29.76 14.24
N GLY A 220 -4.15 29.57 13.36
CA GLY A 220 -4.19 30.23 12.05
C GLY A 220 -5.61 30.49 11.59
N CYS A 221 -5.77 31.39 10.61
CA CYS A 221 -7.07 31.79 10.08
C CYS A 221 -7.85 30.66 9.39
N MET A 222 -7.17 29.61 8.93
CA MET A 222 -7.79 28.46 8.24
C MET A 222 -7.90 27.20 9.10
N CYS A 223 -7.34 27.20 10.32
CA CYS A 223 -7.37 26.04 11.24
C CYS A 223 -8.00 26.35 12.61
N GLU A 224 -8.28 27.62 12.91
CA GLU A 224 -8.92 28.06 14.16
C GLU A 224 -9.98 29.12 13.86
N GLU A 225 -11.24 28.79 14.14
CA GLU A 225 -12.41 29.64 13.84
C GLU A 225 -12.34 30.98 14.56
N LYS A 226 -11.77 31.02 15.77
CA LYS A 226 -11.61 32.25 16.54
C LYS A 226 -10.76 33.29 15.82
N ASN A 227 -9.74 32.85 15.07
CA ASN A 227 -8.87 33.77 14.33
C ASN A 227 -9.57 34.43 13.15
N ILE A 228 -10.38 33.67 12.41
CA ILE A 228 -11.15 34.25 11.30
C ILE A 228 -12.31 35.11 11.82
N ALA A 229 -12.96 34.70 12.90
CA ALA A 229 -13.99 35.51 13.55
C ALA A 229 -13.42 36.83 14.10
N LEU A 230 -12.21 36.83 14.65
CA LEU A 230 -11.52 38.04 15.09
C LEU A 230 -11.16 38.94 13.91
N ALA A 231 -10.73 38.37 12.78
CA ALA A 231 -10.47 39.13 11.56
C ALA A 231 -11.73 39.72 10.91
N LEU A 232 -12.92 39.18 11.23
CA LEU A 232 -14.21 39.72 10.79
C LEU A 232 -14.77 40.78 11.73
N LYS A 233 -14.39 40.75 13.02
CA LYS A 233 -14.72 41.81 13.98
C LYS A 233 -13.77 42.98 13.72
N ASP A 234 -14.31 44.19 13.67
CA ASP A 234 -13.53 45.40 13.38
C ASP A 234 -12.70 45.86 14.60
N VAL A 235 -11.82 44.97 15.08
CA VAL A 235 -10.94 45.22 16.22
C VAL A 235 -9.67 45.88 15.70
N ARG A 236 -9.39 47.10 16.16
CA ARG A 236 -8.12 47.78 15.87
C ARG A 236 -6.95 47.01 16.48
N VAL A 237 -6.01 46.61 15.63
CA VAL A 237 -4.73 46.00 16.02
C VAL A 237 -3.72 47.12 16.29
N SER A 238 -2.87 46.96 17.30
CA SER A 238 -1.84 47.96 17.63
C SER A 238 -0.68 47.90 16.63
N ASP A 239 0.08 48.97 16.44
CA ASP A 239 1.30 48.92 15.60
C ASP A 239 2.48 48.21 16.28
N ASP A 240 2.40 48.02 17.60
CA ASP A 240 3.45 47.40 18.41
C ASP A 240 3.39 45.85 18.34
N PRO A 241 4.44 45.18 17.79
CA PRO A 241 4.45 43.73 17.62
C PRO A 241 4.33 42.94 18.93
N GLU A 242 4.87 43.44 20.04
CA GLU A 242 4.85 42.73 21.33
C GLU A 242 3.46 42.74 21.94
N LYS A 243 2.73 43.86 21.80
CA LYS A 243 1.33 43.96 22.22
C LYS A 243 0.48 42.99 21.40
N ASN A 244 0.68 42.92 20.08
CA ASN A 244 -0.06 42.03 19.20
C ASN A 244 0.18 40.54 19.48
N ALA A 245 1.39 40.17 19.90
CA ALA A 245 1.68 38.79 20.30
C ALA A 245 0.82 38.31 21.48
N LYS A 246 0.47 39.21 22.41
CA LYS A 246 -0.42 38.90 23.56
C LYS A 246 -1.87 38.71 23.14
N TYR A 247 -2.29 39.27 22.00
CA TYR A 247 -3.64 39.15 21.46
C TYR A 247 -3.83 37.94 20.55
N ILE A 248 -2.81 37.09 20.38
CA ILE A 248 -2.95 35.84 19.62
C ILE A 248 -3.86 34.89 20.41
N PRO A 249 -5.04 34.49 19.88
CA PRO A 249 -6.00 33.69 20.61
C PRO A 249 -5.56 32.22 20.60
N HIS A 250 -4.77 31.83 21.61
CA HIS A 250 -4.39 30.44 21.82
C HIS A 250 -5.57 29.63 22.35
N ASN A 251 -5.80 28.48 21.73
CA ASN A 251 -6.82 27.55 22.18
C ASN A 251 -6.27 26.72 23.36
N THR A 252 -6.82 26.94 24.56
CA THR A 252 -6.42 26.22 25.78
C THR A 252 -7.22 24.93 26.01
N THR A 253 -8.27 24.66 25.22
CA THR A 253 -9.13 23.50 25.43
C THR A 253 -8.66 22.25 24.68
N LEU A 254 -7.83 22.44 23.65
CA LEU A 254 -7.31 21.35 22.82
C LEU A 254 -5.90 20.96 23.25
N SER A 255 -5.61 19.67 23.17
CA SER A 255 -4.26 19.15 23.35
C SER A 255 -3.34 19.61 22.22
N LYS A 256 -2.03 19.65 22.48
CA LYS A 256 -1.01 19.99 21.46
C LYS A 256 -1.08 19.06 20.24
N TRP A 257 -1.49 17.81 20.42
CA TRP A 257 -1.65 16.85 19.33
C TRP A 257 -2.86 17.16 18.45
N GLU A 258 -4.00 17.51 19.04
CA GLU A 258 -5.21 17.90 18.28
C GLU A 258 -4.98 19.19 17.49
N LEU A 259 -4.28 20.17 18.08
CA LEU A 259 -3.87 21.38 17.38
C LEU A 259 -2.96 21.08 16.19
N LYS A 260 -2.05 20.12 16.34
CA LYS A 260 -1.19 19.65 15.24
C LYS A 260 -2.01 18.99 14.13
N GLN A 261 -3.02 18.17 14.46
CA GLN A 261 -3.89 17.56 13.44
C GLN A 261 -4.70 18.60 12.65
N ARG A 262 -5.23 19.62 13.32
CA ARG A 262 -5.90 20.73 12.61
C ARG A 262 -4.95 21.51 11.71
N CYS A 263 -3.73 21.78 12.17
CA CYS A 263 -2.72 22.41 11.35
C CYS A 263 -2.33 21.53 10.16
N ASN A 264 -2.28 20.20 10.33
CA ASN A 264 -2.03 19.26 9.24
C ASN A 264 -3.11 19.37 8.15
N GLU A 265 -4.38 19.59 8.50
CA GLU A 265 -5.47 19.72 7.52
C GLU A 265 -5.51 21.11 6.83
N CYS A 266 -4.80 22.10 7.37
CA CYS A 266 -4.77 23.46 6.85
C CYS A 266 -4.08 23.57 5.48
N VAL A 267 -4.71 24.28 4.55
CA VAL A 267 -4.19 24.54 3.19
C VAL A 267 -2.84 25.25 3.21
N ILE A 268 -2.64 26.21 4.12
CA ILE A 268 -1.38 26.96 4.26
C ILE A 268 -0.23 26.01 4.65
N TYR A 269 -0.50 25.10 5.57
CA TYR A 269 0.50 24.14 6.04
C TYR A 269 0.83 23.11 4.95
N ASN A 270 -0.16 22.65 4.20
CA ASN A 270 0.07 21.75 3.06
C ASN A 270 0.90 22.41 1.95
N GLU A 271 0.78 23.73 1.75
CA GLU A 271 1.64 24.45 0.79
C GLU A 271 3.11 24.48 1.24
N HIS A 272 3.39 24.58 2.55
CA HIS A 272 4.75 24.40 3.06
C HIS A 272 5.30 23.01 2.79
N GLN A 273 4.47 21.98 2.98
CA GLN A 273 4.86 20.60 2.68
C GLN A 273 5.15 20.44 1.18
N ARG A 274 4.35 21.07 0.32
CA ARG A 274 4.62 21.12 -1.12
C ARG A 274 5.95 21.79 -1.45
N GLN A 275 6.28 22.91 -0.81
CA GLN A 275 7.58 23.57 -0.99
C GLN A 275 8.74 22.68 -0.51
N LYS A 276 8.63 22.03 0.65
CA LYS A 276 9.64 21.04 1.11
C LYS A 276 9.83 19.93 0.06
N TYR A 277 8.74 19.38 -0.46
CA TYR A 277 8.80 18.35 -1.52
C TYR A 277 9.51 18.85 -2.77
N GLN A 278 9.24 20.08 -3.24
CA GLN A 278 9.91 20.69 -4.39
C GLN A 278 11.43 20.80 -4.23
N LEU A 279 11.93 20.94 -2.99
CA LEU A 279 13.36 20.93 -2.70
C LEU A 279 13.92 19.51 -2.59
N PHE A 280 13.27 18.64 -1.82
CA PHE A 280 13.79 17.30 -1.53
C PHE A 280 13.71 16.33 -2.70
N ALA A 281 12.70 16.45 -3.57
CA ALA A 281 12.55 15.59 -4.74
C ALA A 281 13.77 15.67 -5.69
N PRO A 282 14.21 16.84 -6.19
CA PRO A 282 15.38 16.92 -7.07
C PRO A 282 16.69 16.55 -6.35
N LEU A 283 16.82 16.88 -5.06
CA LEU A 283 17.98 16.44 -4.26
C LEU A 283 18.06 14.92 -4.16
N THR A 284 16.91 14.25 -3.98
CA THR A 284 16.85 12.78 -3.91
C THR A 284 17.23 12.16 -5.25
N VAL A 285 16.71 12.70 -6.37
CA VAL A 285 17.10 12.27 -7.72
C VAL A 285 18.61 12.42 -7.93
N GLY A 286 19.16 13.61 -7.63
CA GLY A 286 20.60 13.87 -7.77
C GLY A 286 21.45 12.97 -6.89
N THR A 287 21.02 12.70 -5.66
CA THR A 287 21.73 11.81 -4.74
C THR A 287 21.74 10.37 -5.23
N VAL A 288 20.58 9.82 -5.65
CA VAL A 288 20.48 8.45 -6.14
C VAL A 288 21.30 8.26 -7.42
N LEU A 289 21.22 9.19 -8.37
CA LEU A 289 22.02 9.14 -9.59
C LEU A 289 23.51 9.31 -9.33
N GLY A 290 23.88 10.20 -8.41
CA GLY A 290 25.28 10.38 -7.98
C GLY A 290 25.86 9.11 -7.37
N VAL A 291 25.15 8.50 -6.41
CA VAL A 291 25.56 7.23 -5.80
C VAL A 291 25.65 6.13 -6.85
N ALA A 292 24.67 6.02 -7.75
CA ALA A 292 24.69 5.05 -8.83
C ALA A 292 25.94 5.21 -9.70
N TYR A 293 26.23 6.43 -10.16
CA TYR A 293 27.38 6.73 -11.01
C TYR A 293 28.73 6.43 -10.33
N PHE A 294 28.94 6.94 -9.11
CA PHE A 294 30.21 6.78 -8.39
C PHE A 294 30.49 5.34 -7.96
N PHE A 295 29.45 4.58 -7.56
CA PHE A 295 29.59 3.21 -7.08
C PHE A 295 29.24 2.16 -8.13
N ARG A 296 29.21 2.52 -9.43
CA ARG A 296 28.79 1.65 -10.54
C ARG A 296 29.43 0.26 -10.51
N ALA A 297 30.76 0.18 -10.42
CA ALA A 297 31.47 -1.10 -10.49
C ALA A 297 31.13 -2.02 -9.30
N SER A 298 31.08 -1.47 -8.08
CA SER A 298 30.73 -2.23 -6.88
C SER A 298 29.27 -2.69 -6.90
N LEU A 299 28.35 -1.82 -7.32
CA LEU A 299 26.93 -2.15 -7.46
C LEU A 299 26.70 -3.23 -8.52
N GLN A 300 27.39 -3.17 -9.67
CA GLN A 300 27.30 -4.20 -10.71
C GLN A 300 27.78 -5.56 -10.18
N ALA A 301 28.88 -5.61 -9.44
CA ALA A 301 29.36 -6.84 -8.82
C ALA A 301 28.35 -7.43 -7.82
N GLN A 302 27.73 -6.59 -6.99
CA GLN A 302 26.68 -7.02 -6.06
C GLN A 302 25.45 -7.55 -6.79
N VAL A 303 25.03 -6.91 -7.88
CA VAL A 303 23.92 -7.37 -8.72
C VAL A 303 24.21 -8.74 -9.31
N LEU A 304 25.41 -8.99 -9.83
CA LEU A 304 25.80 -10.30 -10.36
C LEU A 304 25.86 -11.39 -9.27
N ASN A 305 26.27 -11.03 -8.05
CA ASN A 305 26.25 -11.94 -6.90
C ASN A 305 24.82 -12.26 -6.47
N LEU A 306 23.93 -11.26 -6.45
CA LEU A 306 22.50 -11.44 -6.21
C LEU A 306 21.87 -12.33 -7.28
N LEU A 307 22.19 -12.13 -8.56
CA LEU A 307 21.74 -13.00 -9.64
C LEU A 307 22.24 -14.44 -9.45
N GLY A 308 23.50 -14.64 -9.04
CA GLY A 308 24.00 -15.98 -8.70
C GLY A 308 23.28 -16.63 -7.52
N ALA A 309 22.91 -15.85 -6.50
CA ALA A 309 22.13 -16.33 -5.37
C ALA A 309 20.68 -16.67 -5.78
N ILE A 310 20.08 -15.85 -6.65
CA ILE A 310 18.77 -16.11 -7.25
C ILE A 310 18.83 -17.37 -8.10
N ASP A 311 19.89 -17.58 -8.90
CA ASP A 311 20.09 -18.81 -9.67
C ASP A 311 20.18 -20.04 -8.79
N ALA A 312 20.96 -19.98 -7.72
CA ALA A 312 21.06 -21.08 -6.76
C ALA A 312 19.72 -21.36 -6.07
N ALA A 313 18.93 -20.33 -5.78
CA ALA A 313 17.60 -20.47 -5.23
C ALA A 313 16.62 -21.07 -6.26
N LEU A 314 16.58 -20.51 -7.48
CA LEU A 314 15.73 -20.99 -8.57
C LEU A 314 16.07 -22.41 -8.98
N ALA A 315 17.35 -22.78 -9.02
CA ALA A 315 17.82 -24.13 -9.28
C ALA A 315 17.13 -25.13 -8.35
N ARG A 316 16.94 -24.84 -7.07
CA ARG A 316 16.22 -25.74 -6.15
C ARG A 316 14.77 -25.98 -6.56
N PHE A 317 14.15 -25.01 -7.22
CA PHE A 317 12.77 -25.06 -7.71
C PHE A 317 12.66 -25.46 -9.18
N THR A 318 13.75 -25.52 -9.97
CA THR A 318 13.64 -25.97 -11.35
C THR A 318 13.29 -27.46 -11.42
N LEU A 319 12.39 -27.79 -12.34
CA LEU A 319 11.96 -29.16 -12.65
C LEU A 319 12.89 -29.86 -13.66
N MET A 320 14.07 -29.27 -13.92
CA MET A 320 15.07 -29.80 -14.85
C MET A 320 15.99 -30.83 -14.17
N PRO A 321 16.56 -31.79 -14.93
CA PRO A 321 17.58 -32.70 -14.44
C PRO A 321 18.83 -31.95 -13.96
N SER A 322 19.54 -32.52 -12.99
CA SER A 322 20.62 -31.88 -12.23
C SER A 322 21.80 -31.36 -13.07
N GLU A 323 21.98 -31.89 -14.28
CA GLU A 323 23.10 -31.57 -15.17
C GLU A 323 22.92 -30.24 -15.92
N ALA A 324 21.70 -29.72 -16.05
CA ALA A 324 21.39 -28.49 -16.79
C ALA A 324 21.30 -27.23 -15.90
N ARG A 325 21.76 -27.30 -14.64
CA ARG A 325 21.20 -26.50 -13.53
C ARG A 325 22.01 -25.29 -13.10
N GLU A 326 23.31 -25.26 -13.37
CA GLU A 326 24.20 -24.25 -12.77
C GLU A 326 24.53 -23.07 -13.72
N GLY A 327 24.27 -21.86 -13.23
CA GLY A 327 24.85 -20.63 -13.76
C GLY A 327 24.23 -20.09 -15.05
N VAL A 328 23.07 -20.59 -15.50
CA VAL A 328 22.46 -20.17 -16.78
C VAL A 328 22.17 -18.66 -16.84
N LEU A 329 21.64 -18.08 -15.77
CA LEU A 329 21.19 -16.68 -15.74
C LEU A 329 22.37 -15.75 -15.44
N LYS A 330 23.28 -16.16 -14.55
CA LYS A 330 24.57 -15.47 -14.35
C LYS A 330 25.42 -15.49 -15.62
N ALA A 331 25.51 -16.61 -16.33
CA ALA A 331 26.22 -16.72 -17.60
C ALA A 331 25.54 -15.87 -18.68
N ALA A 332 24.21 -15.90 -18.80
CA ALA A 332 23.48 -15.06 -19.75
C ALA A 332 23.65 -13.55 -19.48
N ALA A 333 23.74 -13.14 -18.21
CA ALA A 333 24.00 -11.75 -17.84
C ALA A 333 25.47 -11.35 -18.07
N GLN A 334 26.42 -12.28 -17.97
CA GLN A 334 27.84 -12.05 -18.23
C GLN A 334 28.20 -12.07 -19.71
N THR A 335 27.45 -12.78 -20.56
CA THR A 335 27.70 -12.88 -22.00
C THR A 335 27.24 -11.65 -22.78
N SER A 336 26.38 -10.81 -22.20
CA SER A 336 25.90 -9.57 -22.83
C SER A 336 26.11 -8.36 -21.92
N GLU A 337 27.12 -7.54 -22.24
CA GLU A 337 27.38 -6.27 -21.57
C GLU A 337 26.17 -5.32 -21.64
N ALA A 338 25.43 -5.38 -22.75
CA ALA A 338 24.20 -4.63 -22.93
C ALA A 338 23.10 -5.08 -21.94
N ALA A 339 22.94 -6.39 -21.72
CA ALA A 339 21.96 -6.91 -20.77
C ALA A 339 22.30 -6.52 -19.32
N ALA A 340 23.57 -6.59 -18.95
CA ALA A 340 24.04 -6.15 -17.62
C ALA A 340 23.80 -4.65 -17.39
N LEU A 341 24.01 -3.82 -18.41
CA LEU A 341 23.78 -2.38 -18.35
C LEU A 341 22.29 -2.05 -18.25
N VAL A 342 21.43 -2.71 -19.05
CA VAL A 342 19.97 -2.54 -18.99
C VAL A 342 19.44 -2.93 -17.61
N LEU A 343 19.89 -4.06 -17.06
CA LEU A 343 19.45 -4.53 -15.75
C LEU A 343 19.90 -3.59 -14.62
N TYR A 344 21.13 -3.06 -14.72
CA TYR A 344 21.61 -2.03 -13.81
C TYR A 344 20.77 -0.75 -13.86
N ILE A 345 20.45 -0.23 -15.06
CA ILE A 345 19.60 0.95 -15.21
C ILE A 345 18.20 0.70 -14.64
N ALA A 346 17.60 -0.46 -14.93
CA ALA A 346 16.29 -0.82 -14.41
C ALA A 346 16.28 -0.83 -12.87
N LEU A 347 17.32 -1.38 -12.25
CA LEU A 347 17.48 -1.38 -10.79
C LEU A 347 17.57 0.05 -10.22
N VAL A 348 18.36 0.92 -10.86
CA VAL A 348 18.47 2.34 -10.46
C VAL A 348 17.12 3.05 -10.54
N ILE A 349 16.32 2.79 -11.58
CA ILE A 349 14.95 3.35 -11.70
C ILE A 349 14.04 2.86 -10.57
N VAL A 350 14.09 1.57 -10.23
CA VAL A 350 13.32 1.01 -9.12
C VAL A 350 13.71 1.68 -7.80
N VAL A 351 14.99 1.75 -7.49
CA VAL A 351 15.50 2.42 -6.28
C VAL A 351 15.06 3.88 -6.23
N LEU A 352 15.16 4.60 -7.35
CA LEU A 352 14.71 5.98 -7.45
C LEU A 352 13.20 6.14 -7.17
N SER A 353 12.38 5.26 -7.73
CA SER A 353 10.93 5.25 -7.52
C SER A 353 10.57 5.06 -6.04
N TYR A 354 11.21 4.09 -5.36
CA TYR A 354 10.99 3.86 -3.94
C TYR A 354 11.51 5.03 -3.07
N ALA A 355 12.65 5.63 -3.43
CA ALA A 355 13.19 6.78 -2.71
C ALA A 355 12.25 7.99 -2.79
N LEU A 356 11.73 8.30 -3.99
CA LEU A 356 10.75 9.38 -4.18
C LEU A 356 9.46 9.12 -3.41
N ARG A 357 8.94 7.88 -3.44
CA ARG A 357 7.75 7.50 -2.66
C ARG A 357 7.96 7.63 -1.15
N THR A 358 9.18 7.39 -0.69
CA THR A 358 9.56 7.56 0.72
C THR A 358 9.54 9.03 1.09
N VAL A 359 10.14 9.90 0.28
CA VAL A 359 10.11 11.36 0.47
C VAL A 359 8.67 11.87 0.47
N GLU A 360 7.85 11.45 -0.48
CA GLU A 360 6.43 11.81 -0.54
C GLU A 360 5.69 11.40 0.75
N THR A 361 5.94 10.19 1.24
CA THR A 361 5.34 9.67 2.47
C THR A 361 5.76 10.49 3.69
N VAL A 362 7.05 10.79 3.83
CA VAL A 362 7.58 11.59 4.94
C VAL A 362 7.01 13.00 4.93
N VAL A 363 6.92 13.62 3.75
CA VAL A 363 6.45 15.01 3.59
C VAL A 363 4.93 15.13 3.74
N PHE A 364 4.14 14.31 3.04
CA PHE A 364 2.68 14.48 3.01
C PHE A 364 1.92 13.64 4.03
N LYS A 365 2.39 12.42 4.35
CA LYS A 365 1.70 11.56 5.32
C LYS A 365 2.18 11.81 6.74
N TRP A 366 3.49 11.86 6.95
CA TRP A 366 4.05 12.09 8.28
C TRP A 366 4.13 13.58 8.64
N LYS A 367 4.11 14.47 7.64
CA LYS A 367 4.06 15.93 7.81
C LYS A 367 5.18 16.42 8.73
N TRP A 368 6.40 15.92 8.45
CA TRP A 368 7.63 16.39 9.09
C TRP A 368 7.98 17.81 8.65
#